data_AF-A0A945ABV9-F1
#
_entry.id   AF-A0A945ABV9-F1
#
_cell.length_a   1.000
_cell.length_b   1.000
_cell.length_c   1.000
_cell.angle_alpha   90.00
_cell.angle_beta   90.00
_cell.angle_gamma   90.00
#
_symmetry.space_group_name_H-M   'P 1'
#
loop_
_entity.id
_entity.type
_entity.pdbx_description
1 polymer ?
#
loop_
_entity_poly.entity_id
_entity_poly.type
_entity_poly.pdbx_seq_one_letter_code
_entity_poly.pdbx_strand_id
1 'polypeptide(L)' 'MPKPNIILILTDQQRWDSLGCNGNKFVSTPNVDRLAAEGANCTNSFTPLRFKHLIPMHRATSASGHNQARSALL' A
#
# COMPACT_ATOMS: atom_id res chain seq x y z
N MET A 1 -5.28 -29.12 -2.20
CA MET A 1 -5.97 -27.81 -2.09
C MET A 1 -5.70 -27.03 -3.37
N PRO A 2 -6.70 -26.40 -3.99
CA PRO A 2 -6.47 -25.55 -5.16
C PRO A 2 -5.56 -24.37 -4.78
N LYS A 3 -4.72 -23.93 -5.74
CA LYS A 3 -3.82 -22.79 -5.54
C LYS A 3 -4.65 -21.51 -5.36
N PRO A 4 -4.43 -20.71 -4.30
CA PRO A 4 -5.18 -19.47 -4.11
C PRO A 4 -4.80 -18.43 -5.16
N ASN A 5 -5.77 -17.62 -5.55
CA ASN A 5 -5.53 -16.43 -6.38
C ASN A 5 -5.11 -15.27 -5.48
N ILE A 6 -4.09 -14.52 -5.91
CA ILE A 6 -3.58 -13.36 -5.17
C ILE A 6 -3.80 -12.12 -6.04
N ILE A 7 -4.49 -11.12 -5.49
CA ILE A 7 -4.73 -9.83 -6.15
C ILE A 7 -4.00 -8.75 -5.36
N LEU A 8 -3.07 -8.04 -6.01
CA LEU A 8 -2.37 -6.89 -5.44
C LEU A 8 -2.98 -5.61 -6.00
N ILE A 9 -3.63 -4.83 -5.14
CA ILE A 9 -4.19 -3.51 -5.50
C ILE A 9 -3.27 -2.45 -4.91
N LEU A 10 -2.69 -1.61 -5.77
CA LEU A 10 -1.80 -0.53 -5.37
C LEU A 10 -2.35 0.81 -5.87
N THR A 11 -2.55 1.74 -4.94
CA THR A 11 -3.04 3.09 -5.23
C THR A 11 -1.87 4.06 -5.38
N ASP A 12 -2.02 5.07 -6.24
CA ASP A 12 -1.00 6.12 -6.39
C ASP A 12 -1.31 7.31 -5.47
N GLN A 13 -0.29 7.78 -4.74
CA GLN A 13 -0.36 8.94 -3.83
C GLN A 13 -1.46 8.92 -2.76
N GLN A 14 -2.04 7.76 -2.44
CA GLN A 14 -3.07 7.68 -1.40
C GLN A 14 -2.45 7.94 -0.02
N ARG A 15 -3.02 8.89 0.73
CA ARG A 15 -2.62 9.17 2.11
C ARG A 15 -3.26 8.15 3.05
N TRP A 16 -2.59 7.84 4.16
CA TRP A 16 -3.10 6.87 5.12
C TRP A 16 -4.48 7.26 5.69
N ASP A 17 -4.73 8.54 5.97
CA ASP A 17 -5.98 9.02 6.57
C ASP A 17 -7.02 9.48 5.53
N SER A 18 -6.85 9.12 4.25
CA SER A 18 -7.87 9.38 3.24
C SER A 18 -9.00 8.34 3.23
N LEU A 19 -8.88 7.27 4.02
CA LEU A 19 -9.84 6.17 4.10
C LEU A 19 -10.77 6.29 5.30
N GLY A 20 -12.03 5.88 5.15
CA GLY A 20 -13.02 5.81 6.21
C GLY A 20 -12.56 4.91 7.37
N CYS A 21 -12.01 3.73 7.06
CA CYS A 21 -11.45 2.80 8.05
C CYS A 21 -10.27 3.36 8.86
N ASN A 22 -9.63 4.44 8.38
CA ASN A 22 -8.56 5.14 9.07
C ASN A 22 -9.03 6.46 9.71
N GLY A 23 -10.34 6.66 9.85
CA GLY A 23 -10.95 7.77 10.59
C GLY A 23 -11.36 8.97 9.74
N ASN A 24 -11.32 8.88 8.41
CA ASN A 24 -11.82 9.95 7.55
C ASN A 24 -13.35 10.04 7.63
N LYS A 25 -13.87 11.22 8.01
CA LYS A 25 -15.32 11.46 8.13
C LYS A 25 -15.97 12.04 6.88
N PHE A 26 -15.17 12.49 5.91
CA PHE A 26 -15.64 13.19 4.72
C PHE A 26 -15.61 12.31 3.47
N VAL A 27 -14.62 11.42 3.37
CA VAL A 27 -14.44 10.52 2.23
C VAL A 27 -15.15 9.21 2.51
N SER A 28 -16.04 8.81 1.59
CA SER A 28 -16.76 7.54 1.67
C SER A 28 -16.00 6.45 0.89
N THR A 29 -15.51 5.42 1.59
CA THR A 29 -14.74 4.31 1.00
C THR A 29 -15.32 2.93 1.35
N PRO A 30 -16.63 2.68 1.12
CA PRO A 30 -17.32 1.53 1.70
C PRO A 30 -16.73 0.17 1.31
N ASN A 31 -16.17 0.03 0.10
CA ASN A 31 -15.54 -1.22 -0.34
C ASN A 31 -14.21 -1.48 0.37
N VAL A 32 -13.39 -0.45 0.57
CA VAL A 32 -12.11 -0.56 1.27
C VAL A 32 -12.34 -0.75 2.76
N ASP A 33 -13.33 -0.04 3.31
CA ASP A 33 -13.71 -0.15 4.72
C ASP A 33 -14.21 -1.56 5.05
N ARG A 34 -15.01 -2.16 4.15
CA ARG A 34 -15.45 -3.55 4.27
C ARG A 34 -14.28 -4.52 4.20
N LEU A 35 -13.33 -4.33 3.27
CA LEU A 35 -12.13 -5.17 3.18
C LEU A 35 -11.27 -5.10 4.46
N ALA A 36 -11.15 -3.91 5.05
CA ALA A 36 -10.44 -3.71 6.31
C ALA A 36 -11.15 -4.39 7.50
N ALA A 37 -12.48 -4.40 7.52
CA ALA A 37 -13.29 -5.03 8.56
C ALA A 37 -13.34 -6.57 8.45
N GLU A 38 -13.37 -7.12 7.24
CA GLU A 38 -13.37 -8.57 6.98
C GLU A 38 -11.96 -9.18 7.04
N GLY A 39 -10.92 -8.35 6.93
CA GLY A 39 -9.53 -8.76 6.87
C GLY A 39 -8.70 -8.16 7.99
N ALA A 40 -7.56 -7.57 7.61
CA ALA A 40 -6.64 -6.90 8.52
C ALA A 40 -6.31 -5.50 8.01
N ASN A 41 -6.25 -4.53 8.93
CA ASN A 41 -5.83 -3.16 8.64
C ASN A 41 -4.46 -2.87 9.27
N CYS A 42 -3.44 -2.66 8.44
CA CYS A 42 -2.07 -2.39 8.90
C CYS A 42 -1.89 -0.90 9.24
N THR A 43 -2.16 -0.52 10.49
CA THR A 43 -2.10 0.87 10.96
C THR A 43 -0.68 1.43 11.13
N ASN A 44 0.34 0.57 11.17
CA ASN A 44 1.75 0.94 11.31
C ASN A 44 2.59 0.45 10.12
N SER A 45 2.16 0.79 8.90
CA SER A 45 2.84 0.45 7.65
C SER A 45 3.53 1.67 7.04
N PHE A 46 4.78 1.51 6.61
CA PHE A 46 5.58 2.60 6.03
C PHE A 46 6.08 2.24 4.63
N THR A 47 6.05 3.22 3.74
CA THR A 47 6.69 3.09 2.44
C THR A 47 8.20 3.29 2.59
N PRO A 48 9.04 2.47 1.92
CA PRO A 48 10.50 2.51 2.08
C PRO A 48 11.18 3.78 1.54
N LEU A 49 10.45 4.66 0.85
CA LEU A 49 10.96 5.89 0.24
C LEU A 49 10.16 7.10 0.73
N ARG A 50 10.86 8.15 1.18
CA ARG A 50 10.24 9.38 1.72
C ARG A 50 9.95 10.47 0.66
N PHE A 51 10.52 10.39 -0.53
CA PHE A 51 10.38 11.43 -1.55
C PHE A 51 9.32 11.08 -2.60
N LYS A 52 8.27 11.91 -2.67
CA LYS A 52 7.12 11.76 -3.58
C LYS A 52 7.46 11.85 -5.07
N HIS A 53 8.65 12.33 -5.43
CA HIS A 53 9.11 12.49 -6.82
C HIS A 53 9.67 11.20 -7.44
N LEU A 54 9.71 10.09 -6.69
CA LEU A 54 10.30 8.82 -7.12
C LEU A 54 9.25 7.70 -7.19
N ILE A 55 8.04 8.01 -7.70
CA ILE A 55 6.93 7.04 -7.86
C ILE A 55 7.37 5.76 -8.60
N PRO A 56 8.21 5.82 -9.66
CA PRO A 56 8.71 4.60 -10.31
C PRO A 56 9.52 3.70 -9.35
N MET A 57 10.34 4.28 -8.46
CA MET A 57 11.16 3.52 -7.52
C MET A 57 10.34 2.88 -6.39
N HIS A 58 9.22 3.49 -5.98
CA HIS A 58 8.31 2.90 -5.00
C HIS A 58 7.66 1.61 -5.51
N ARG A 59 7.18 1.62 -6.76
CA ARG A 59 6.64 0.42 -7.41
C ARG A 59 7.71 -0.66 -7.56
N ALA A 60 8.91 -0.29 -7.99
CA ALA A 60 10.03 -1.22 -8.14
C ALA A 60 10.40 -1.88 -6.81
N THR A 61 10.43 -1.12 -5.70
CA THR A 61 10.72 -1.66 -4.35
C THR A 61 9.64 -2.65 -3.88
N SER A 62 8.37 -2.30 -4.10
CA SER A 62 7.24 -3.13 -3.67
C SER A 62 7.15 -4.43 -4.48
N ALA A 63 7.45 -4.37 -5.78
CA ALA A 63 7.47 -5.54 -6.65
C ALA A 63 8.67 -6.46 -6.39
N SER A 64 9.85 -5.88 -6.08
CA SER A 64 11.06 -6.66 -5.84
C SER A 64 11.19 -7.16 -4.40
N GLY A 65 10.54 -6.52 -3.43
CA GLY A 65 10.75 -6.75 -1.99
C GLY A 65 12.13 -6.29 -1.50
N HIS A 66 12.93 -5.63 -2.33
CA HIS A 66 14.28 -5.19 -2.02
C HIS A 66 14.35 -3.68 -1.95
N ASN A 67 14.91 -3.14 -0.86
CA ASN A 67 15.20 -1.72 -0.74
C ASN A 67 16.12 -1.28 -1.91
N GLN A 68 15.64 -0.37 -2.76
CA GLN A 68 16.33 0.04 -3.98
C GLN A 68 17.66 0.77 -3.69
N ALA A 69 17.84 1.32 -2.50
CA ALA A 69 19.14 1.83 -2.06
C ALA A 69 20.23 0.74 -1.99
N ARG A 70 19.85 -0.54 -1.86
CA ARG A 70 20.76 -1.69 -1.95
C ARG A 70 20.87 -2.27 -3.36
N SER A 71 19.87 -2.05 -4.21
CA SER A 71 19.81 -2.62 -5.57
C SER A 71 20.67 -1.87 -6.59
N ALA A 72 21.10 -0.64 -6.30
CA ALA A 72 21.98 0.17 -7.15
C ALA A 72 23.49 -0.03 -6.89
N LEU A 73 23.86 -0.96 -5.99
CA LEU A 73 25.25 -1.25 -5.58
C LEU A 73 25.76 -2.63 -6.06
N LEU A 74 25.05 -3.23 -7.02
CA LEU A 74 25.47 -4.42 -7.78
C LEU A 74 25.43 -4.09 -9.27
#